data_AF-A0A2M7QTJ5-F1
#
_entry.id   AF-A0A2M7QTJ5-F1
#
_cell.length_a   1.000
_cell.length_b   1.000
_cell.length_c   1.000
_cell.angle_alpha   90.00
_cell.angle_beta   90.00
_cell.angle_gamma   90.00
#
_symmetry.space_group_name_H-M   'P 1'
#
loop_
_entity.id
_entity.type
_entity.pdbx_description
1 polymer ?
#
loop_
_entity_poly.entity_id
_entity_poly.type
_entity_poly.pdbx_seq_one_letter_code
_entity_poly.pdbx_strand_id
1 'polypeptide(L)'
;MVIGWDCLPSGDVPKGRLRRPARCGAPRNDTLSMNENGSENLTNFKRRAFELCLAVYRVTNLFPRGEALCYELRQSSSKTVVLLATGRIRDTILKTEEVKIYLEIAKNQKWLAPINFDLLKNAYSLMADGLPQQGMGNGNKGEKIVTTPLPKIKKEKEERFIFGEAQRRQETIVDYFNKNREAKLADLLNVLGSISERTIRNDLAELIDRNFIRKVGSRKDARYLLSDTDTRIPPR
;
A
#
# COMPACT_ATOMS: atom_id res chain seq x y z
N MET A 1 12.74 14.31 -65.41
CA MET A 1 13.13 12.90 -65.60
C MET A 1 11.99 12.05 -65.10
N VAL A 2 11.34 11.37 -66.05
CA VAL A 2 10.15 10.54 -65.89
C VAL A 2 10.62 9.10 -65.79
N ILE A 3 10.21 8.37 -64.75
CA ILE A 3 10.37 6.92 -64.63
C ILE A 3 9.09 6.48 -63.89
N GLY A 4 8.06 5.90 -64.52
CA GLY A 4 8.09 4.78 -65.45
C GLY A 4 7.90 3.49 -64.64
N TRP A 5 6.66 3.20 -64.22
CA TRP A 5 6.30 1.92 -63.59
C TRP A 5 5.40 1.15 -64.56
N ASP A 6 6.02 0.26 -65.32
CA ASP A 6 5.38 -0.67 -66.24
C ASP A 6 4.89 -1.94 -65.51
N CYS A 7 3.63 -2.28 -65.80
CA CYS A 7 3.06 -3.60 -66.09
C CYS A 7 3.73 -4.91 -65.61
N LEU A 8 2.96 -5.67 -64.79
CA LEU A 8 2.46 -7.06 -64.94
C LEU A 8 3.47 -8.24 -65.12
N PRO A 9 3.17 -9.48 -64.60
CA PRO A 9 1.98 -10.23 -64.99
C PRO A 9 1.26 -11.08 -63.92
N SER A 10 -0.01 -11.32 -64.26
CA SER A 10 -0.95 -12.29 -63.71
C SER A 10 -0.39 -13.72 -63.69
N GLY A 11 -0.46 -14.36 -62.52
CA GLY A 11 -0.20 -15.79 -62.36
C GLY A 11 -1.50 -16.55 -62.11
N ASP A 12 -1.81 -17.46 -63.02
CA ASP A 12 -2.90 -18.43 -62.97
C ASP A 12 -2.92 -19.26 -61.68
N VAL A 13 -4.10 -19.35 -61.04
CA VAL A 13 -4.36 -20.30 -59.94
C VAL A 13 -5.21 -21.47 -60.46
N PRO A 14 -4.74 -22.72 -60.34
CA PRO A 14 -5.47 -23.88 -60.83
C PRO A 14 -6.67 -24.25 -59.95
N LYS A 15 -7.80 -24.51 -60.62
CA LYS A 15 -9.05 -25.01 -60.04
C LYS A 15 -8.88 -26.46 -59.54
N GLY A 16 -8.72 -26.61 -58.22
CA GLY A 16 -8.66 -27.90 -57.51
C GLY A 16 -9.95 -28.24 -56.76
N ARG A 17 -10.76 -29.13 -57.38
CA ARG A 17 -11.80 -30.03 -56.83
C ARG A 17 -12.38 -29.76 -55.44
N LEU A 18 -13.68 -29.42 -55.45
CA LEU A 18 -14.65 -29.62 -54.37
C LEU A 18 -14.66 -31.09 -53.89
N ARG A 19 -14.17 -31.33 -52.67
CA ARG A 19 -14.54 -32.52 -51.88
C ARG A 19 -15.57 -32.10 -50.84
N ARG A 20 -16.70 -32.82 -50.88
CA ARG A 20 -17.84 -32.66 -49.95
C ARG A 20 -17.37 -32.86 -48.50
N PRO A 21 -17.83 -32.05 -47.54
CA PRO A 21 -17.58 -32.32 -46.13
C PRO A 21 -18.41 -33.51 -45.66
N ALA A 22 -17.74 -34.47 -45.00
CA ALA A 22 -18.39 -35.53 -44.27
C ALA A 22 -19.18 -34.92 -43.08
N ARG A 23 -20.47 -35.24 -43.01
CA ARG A 23 -21.27 -35.10 -41.79
C ARG A 23 -20.72 -36.06 -40.76
N CYS A 24 -20.05 -35.54 -39.74
CA CYS A 24 -19.77 -36.25 -38.50
C CYS A 24 -20.24 -35.36 -37.33
N GLY A 25 -20.87 -36.00 -36.35
CA GLY A 25 -21.84 -35.42 -35.41
C GLY A 25 -21.40 -34.17 -34.66
N ALA A 26 -22.37 -33.27 -34.46
CA ALA A 26 -22.27 -32.21 -33.48
C ALA A 26 -22.03 -32.81 -32.09
N PRO A 27 -20.93 -32.47 -31.39
CA PRO A 27 -20.79 -32.78 -29.99
C PRO A 27 -21.86 -32.01 -29.23
N ARG A 28 -22.51 -32.71 -28.29
CA ARG A 28 -23.45 -32.14 -27.33
C ARG A 28 -22.77 -30.93 -26.68
N ASN A 29 -23.44 -29.78 -26.70
CA ASN A 29 -23.06 -28.65 -25.87
C ASN A 29 -23.33 -29.05 -24.42
N ASP A 30 -22.34 -29.71 -23.82
CA ASP A 30 -22.18 -29.72 -22.37
C ASP A 30 -21.97 -28.26 -22.00
N THR A 31 -23.06 -27.64 -21.53
CA THR A 31 -23.08 -26.33 -20.92
C THR A 31 -22.10 -26.37 -19.75
N LEU A 32 -20.84 -26.03 -20.01
CA LEU A 32 -19.82 -25.82 -19.00
C LEU A 32 -20.36 -24.74 -18.09
N SER A 33 -20.81 -25.13 -16.90
CA SER A 33 -21.12 -24.22 -15.82
C SER A 33 -19.85 -23.40 -15.56
N MET A 34 -19.83 -22.18 -16.08
CA MET A 34 -18.82 -21.19 -15.74
C MET A 34 -18.94 -20.95 -14.23
N ASN A 35 -17.91 -21.36 -13.50
CA ASN A 35 -17.81 -21.17 -12.06
C ASN A 35 -17.95 -19.67 -11.74
N GLU A 36 -19.10 -19.25 -11.21
CA GLU A 36 -19.40 -17.86 -10.84
C GLU A 36 -18.36 -17.28 -9.84
N ASN A 37 -17.71 -18.16 -9.08
CA ASN A 37 -16.66 -17.83 -8.10
C ASN A 37 -15.39 -17.21 -8.73
N GLY A 38 -15.11 -17.41 -10.02
CA GLY A 38 -13.92 -16.84 -10.68
C GLY A 38 -14.05 -15.34 -10.96
N SER A 39 -15.27 -14.90 -11.28
CA SER A 39 -15.57 -13.50 -11.62
C SER A 39 -15.48 -12.59 -10.39
N GLU A 40 -16.06 -13.04 -9.27
CA GLU A 40 -16.08 -12.27 -8.02
C GLU A 40 -14.67 -12.04 -7.45
N ASN A 41 -13.81 -13.08 -7.50
CA ASN A 41 -12.41 -12.95 -7.08
C ASN A 41 -11.65 -11.93 -7.92
N LEU A 42 -11.80 -11.95 -9.24
CA LEU A 42 -11.14 -10.98 -10.12
C LEU A 42 -11.57 -9.54 -9.83
N THR A 43 -12.85 -9.31 -9.55
CA THR A 43 -13.34 -7.98 -9.16
C THR A 43 -12.74 -7.50 -7.83
N ASN A 44 -12.58 -8.39 -6.86
CA ASN A 44 -11.91 -8.09 -5.59
C ASN A 44 -10.43 -7.74 -5.77
N PHE A 45 -9.71 -8.45 -6.65
CA PHE A 45 -8.32 -8.10 -6.97
C PHE A 45 -8.21 -6.74 -7.65
N LYS A 46 -9.11 -6.43 -8.60
CA LYS A 46 -9.14 -5.12 -9.27
C LYS A 46 -9.37 -3.99 -8.27
N ARG A 47 -10.32 -4.17 -7.34
CA ARG A 47 -10.57 -3.20 -6.26
C ARG A 47 -9.34 -2.99 -5.38
N ARG A 48 -8.71 -4.07 -4.92
CA ARG A 48 -7.49 -3.99 -4.09
C ARG A 48 -6.33 -3.32 -4.81
N ALA A 49 -6.14 -3.61 -6.10
CA ALA A 49 -5.10 -2.97 -6.90
C ALA A 49 -5.35 -1.46 -7.04
N PHE A 50 -6.60 -1.05 -7.21
CA PHE A 50 -6.97 0.36 -7.24
C PHE A 50 -6.73 1.06 -5.90
N GLU A 51 -7.12 0.44 -4.78
CA GLU A 51 -6.87 0.96 -3.43
C GLU A 51 -5.36 1.11 -3.15
N LEU A 52 -4.56 0.13 -3.57
CA LEU A 52 -3.10 0.22 -3.44
C LEU A 52 -2.51 1.32 -4.30
N CYS A 53 -3.03 1.52 -5.51
CA CYS A 53 -2.65 2.65 -6.34
C CYS A 53 -2.92 3.98 -5.64
N LEU A 54 -4.11 4.17 -5.08
CA LEU A 54 -4.42 5.38 -4.31
C LEU A 54 -3.49 5.55 -3.08
N ALA A 55 -3.14 4.47 -2.39
CA ALA A 55 -2.22 4.51 -1.27
C ALA A 55 -0.82 4.98 -1.71
N VAL A 56 -0.31 4.49 -2.85
CA VAL A 56 0.95 4.96 -3.45
C VAL A 56 0.88 6.44 -3.79
N TYR A 57 -0.22 6.94 -4.35
CA TYR A 57 -0.39 8.36 -4.65
C TYR A 57 -0.36 9.22 -3.38
N ARG A 58 -0.97 8.77 -2.28
CA ARG A 58 -0.94 9.47 -0.99
C ARG A 58 0.46 9.52 -0.41
N VAL A 59 1.17 8.39 -0.44
CA VAL A 59 2.52 8.28 0.11
C VAL A 59 3.53 9.10 -0.69
N THR A 60 3.43 9.09 -2.02
CA THR A 60 4.32 9.86 -2.91
C THR A 60 4.13 11.37 -2.81
N ASN A 61 3.01 11.86 -2.27
CA ASN A 61 2.85 13.30 -1.99
C ASN A 61 3.80 13.79 -0.88
N LEU A 62 4.36 12.88 -0.08
CA LEU A 62 5.32 13.21 0.97
C LEU A 62 6.76 13.29 0.43
N PHE A 63 6.99 12.91 -0.83
CA PHE A 63 8.33 12.86 -1.41
C PHE A 63 8.80 14.28 -1.77
N PRO A 64 10.12 14.52 -1.82
CA PRO A 64 10.65 15.81 -2.23
C PRO A 64 10.21 16.15 -3.67
N ARG A 65 10.01 17.45 -3.92
CA ARG A 65 9.54 17.95 -5.23
C ARG A 65 10.65 17.79 -6.27
N GLY A 66 10.28 17.34 -7.47
CA GLY A 66 11.20 17.20 -8.60
C GLY A 66 11.84 15.82 -8.74
N GLU A 67 11.58 14.88 -7.83
CA GLU A 67 12.13 13.53 -7.91
C GLU A 67 11.45 12.68 -9.00
N ALA A 68 12.26 12.11 -9.90
CA ALA A 68 11.77 11.23 -10.97
C ALA A 68 11.12 9.95 -10.42
N LEU A 69 11.58 9.45 -9.26
CA LEU A 69 11.07 8.22 -8.65
C LEU A 69 9.56 8.31 -8.32
N CYS A 70 9.08 9.50 -7.95
CA CYS A 70 7.66 9.72 -7.66
C CYS A 70 6.79 9.43 -8.89
N TYR A 71 7.22 9.90 -10.06
CA TYR A 71 6.52 9.67 -11.32
C TYR A 71 6.57 8.20 -11.71
N GLU A 72 7.74 7.57 -11.66
CA GLU A 72 7.90 6.16 -12.02
C GLU A 72 7.08 5.23 -11.11
N LEU A 73 7.07 5.48 -9.79
CA LEU A 73 6.28 4.69 -8.85
C LEU A 73 4.78 4.79 -9.13
N ARG A 74 4.27 6.00 -9.41
CA ARG A 74 2.86 6.22 -9.78
C ARG A 74 2.49 5.55 -11.10
N GLN A 75 3.37 5.66 -12.09
CA GLN A 75 3.20 5.03 -13.40
C GLN A 75 3.18 3.51 -13.27
N SER A 76 4.13 2.91 -12.58
CA SER A 76 4.19 1.45 -12.41
C SER A 76 3.02 0.92 -11.60
N SER A 77 2.59 1.62 -10.55
CA SER A 77 1.37 1.27 -9.83
C SER A 77 0.11 1.35 -10.69
N SER A 78 -0.02 2.39 -11.53
CA SER A 78 -1.16 2.52 -12.45
C SER A 78 -1.17 1.42 -13.50
N LYS A 79 0.01 1.07 -14.04
CA LYS A 79 0.17 -0.05 -14.97
C LYS A 79 -0.28 -1.37 -14.35
N THR A 80 0.01 -1.63 -13.07
CA THR A 80 -0.46 -2.83 -12.37
C THR A 80 -1.99 -2.97 -12.42
N VAL A 81 -2.73 -1.87 -12.22
CA VAL A 81 -4.20 -1.88 -12.30
C VAL A 81 -4.67 -2.20 -13.73
N VAL A 82 -4.04 -1.60 -14.74
CA VAL A 82 -4.38 -1.84 -16.16
C VAL A 82 -4.07 -3.27 -16.59
N LEU A 83 -2.93 -3.81 -16.18
CA LEU A 83 -2.52 -5.19 -16.49
C LEU A 83 -3.46 -6.21 -15.85
N LEU A 84 -3.90 -5.93 -14.62
CA LEU A 84 -4.89 -6.75 -13.94
C LEU A 84 -6.28 -6.64 -14.59
N ALA A 85 -6.65 -5.45 -15.06
CA ALA A 85 -7.89 -5.24 -15.81
C ALA A 85 -7.93 -6.04 -17.12
N THR A 86 -6.80 -6.12 -17.81
CA THR A 86 -6.61 -6.84 -19.07
C THR A 86 -6.33 -8.33 -18.90
N GLY A 87 -6.25 -8.84 -17.66
CA GLY A 87 -6.01 -10.26 -17.37
C GLY A 87 -4.57 -10.73 -17.60
N ARG A 88 -3.61 -9.80 -17.73
CA ARG A 88 -2.18 -10.13 -17.92
C ARG A 88 -1.50 -10.37 -16.58
N ILE A 89 -1.74 -11.54 -16.01
CA ILE A 89 -1.32 -11.89 -14.65
C ILE A 89 0.22 -11.88 -14.49
N ARG A 90 0.96 -12.46 -15.45
CA ARG A 90 2.44 -12.50 -15.39
C ARG A 90 3.03 -11.09 -15.37
N ASP A 91 2.57 -10.22 -16.27
CA ASP A 91 3.02 -8.83 -16.33
C ASP A 91 2.65 -8.07 -15.04
N THR A 92 1.51 -8.39 -14.45
CA THR A 92 1.06 -7.81 -13.17
C THR A 92 2.02 -8.17 -12.03
N ILE A 93 2.47 -9.43 -11.96
CA ILE A 93 3.45 -9.88 -10.96
C ILE A 93 4.78 -9.14 -11.14
N LEU A 94 5.29 -9.07 -12.38
CA LEU A 94 6.53 -8.35 -12.69
C LEU A 94 6.44 -6.86 -12.31
N LYS A 95 5.33 -6.20 -12.64
CA LYS A 95 5.13 -4.79 -12.24
C LYS A 95 4.92 -4.61 -10.74
N THR A 96 4.37 -5.60 -10.06
CA THR A 96 4.27 -5.58 -8.60
C THR A 96 5.65 -5.64 -7.95
N GLU A 97 6.55 -6.48 -8.45
CA GLU A 97 7.95 -6.53 -7.98
C GLU A 97 8.71 -5.24 -8.28
N GLU A 98 8.50 -4.65 -9.45
CA GLU A 98 9.09 -3.34 -9.79
C GLU A 98 8.67 -2.24 -8.80
N VAL A 99 7.38 -2.19 -8.43
CA VAL A 99 6.89 -1.25 -7.41
C VAL A 99 7.56 -1.50 -6.05
N LYS A 100 7.78 -2.76 -5.65
CA LYS A 100 8.49 -3.09 -4.40
C LYS A 100 9.93 -2.57 -4.41
N ILE A 101 10.66 -2.73 -5.52
CA ILE A 101 12.02 -2.21 -5.67
C ILE A 101 12.05 -0.69 -5.50
N TYR A 102 11.13 0.03 -6.14
CA TYR A 102 11.05 1.49 -5.99
C TYR A 102 10.71 1.93 -4.56
N LEU A 103 9.86 1.18 -3.85
CA LEU A 103 9.58 1.45 -2.44
C LEU A 103 10.82 1.24 -1.55
N GLU A 104 11.67 0.27 -1.86
CA GLU A 104 12.93 0.04 -1.13
C GLU A 104 13.92 1.19 -1.35
N ILE A 105 14.03 1.69 -2.59
CA ILE A 105 14.83 2.89 -2.88
C ILE A 105 14.30 4.09 -2.06
N ALA A 106 12.99 4.31 -2.05
CA ALA A 106 12.37 5.41 -1.28
C ALA A 106 12.60 5.28 0.24
N LYS A 107 12.60 4.05 0.78
CA LYS A 107 12.92 3.77 2.19
C LYS A 107 14.38 4.12 2.50
N ASN A 108 15.32 3.70 1.65
CA ASN A 108 16.75 3.96 1.84
C ASN A 108 17.07 5.47 1.77
N GLN A 109 16.34 6.22 0.96
CA GLN A 109 16.41 7.68 0.88
C GLN A 109 15.70 8.39 2.06
N LYS A 110 15.10 7.64 2.99
CA LYS A 110 14.30 8.15 4.12
C LYS A 110 13.10 9.02 3.71
N TRP A 111 12.59 8.85 2.49
CA TRP A 111 11.36 9.54 2.03
C TRP A 111 10.09 8.85 2.51
N LEU A 112 10.22 7.59 2.93
CA LEU A 112 9.13 6.74 3.34
C LEU A 112 9.30 6.30 4.79
N ALA A 113 8.29 6.55 5.62
CA ALA A 113 8.25 6.03 6.98
C ALA A 113 8.27 4.49 6.97
N PRO A 114 9.03 3.82 7.87
CA PRO A 114 9.15 2.36 7.87
C PRO A 114 7.80 1.63 7.94
N ILE A 115 6.86 2.17 8.71
CA ILE A 115 5.51 1.61 8.86
C ILE A 115 4.74 1.61 7.53
N ASN A 116 4.80 2.72 6.79
CA ASN A 116 4.14 2.84 5.49
C ASN A 116 4.78 1.90 4.45
N PHE A 117 6.10 1.74 4.52
CA PHE A 117 6.83 0.81 3.68
C PHE A 117 6.38 -0.63 3.93
N ASP A 118 6.37 -1.07 5.19
CA ASP A 118 6.01 -2.45 5.53
C ASP A 118 4.55 -2.75 5.14
N LEU A 119 3.63 -1.81 5.37
CA LEU A 119 2.22 -1.95 4.98
C LEU A 119 2.06 -2.09 3.47
N LEU A 120 2.68 -1.20 2.68
CA LEU A 120 2.59 -1.26 1.22
C LEU A 120 3.25 -2.53 0.68
N LYS A 121 4.44 -2.88 1.16
CA LYS A 121 5.17 -4.08 0.73
C LYS A 121 4.35 -5.34 0.99
N ASN A 122 3.79 -5.46 2.20
CA ASN A 122 2.94 -6.59 2.56
C ASN A 122 1.66 -6.65 1.70
N ALA A 123 1.02 -5.51 1.46
CA ALA A 123 -0.19 -5.47 0.66
C ALA A 123 0.05 -5.86 -0.81
N TYR A 124 1.17 -5.42 -1.40
CA TYR A 124 1.58 -5.86 -2.74
C TYR A 124 1.97 -7.34 -2.79
N SER A 125 2.63 -7.88 -1.76
CA SER A 125 2.90 -9.32 -1.66
C SER A 125 1.61 -10.14 -1.59
N LEU A 126 0.67 -9.76 -0.72
CA LEU A 126 -0.63 -10.41 -0.61
C LEU A 126 -1.43 -10.37 -1.93
N MET A 127 -1.32 -9.29 -2.69
CA MET A 127 -1.93 -9.20 -4.00
C MET A 127 -1.29 -10.18 -4.99
N ALA A 128 0.04 -10.23 -5.05
CA ALA A 128 0.78 -11.09 -5.97
C ALA A 128 0.56 -12.58 -5.67
N ASP A 129 0.56 -12.96 -4.39
CA ASP A 129 0.38 -14.35 -3.94
C ASP A 129 -1.03 -14.87 -4.24
N GLY A 130 -2.03 -13.99 -4.23
CA GLY A 130 -3.42 -14.33 -4.53
C GLY A 130 -3.72 -14.53 -6.02
N LEU A 131 -2.80 -14.17 -6.92
CA LEU A 131 -3.01 -14.33 -8.35
C LEU A 131 -2.75 -15.78 -8.78
N PRO A 132 -3.60 -16.38 -9.63
CA PRO A 132 -3.42 -17.75 -10.06
C PRO A 132 -2.14 -17.84 -10.91
N GLN A 133 -1.12 -18.50 -10.36
CA GLN A 133 0.15 -18.76 -11.05
C GLN A 133 -0.09 -19.79 -12.17
N GLN A 134 -0.53 -19.34 -13.34
CA GLN A 134 -0.62 -20.21 -14.51
C GLN A 134 0.77 -20.50 -15.07
N GLY A 135 1.33 -21.64 -14.65
CA GLY A 135 2.33 -22.39 -15.42
C GLY A 135 3.79 -21.97 -15.24
N MET A 136 4.27 -21.78 -14.01
CA MET A 136 5.70 -21.94 -13.71
C MET A 136 5.86 -23.19 -12.84
N GLY A 137 6.28 -24.28 -13.46
CA GLY A 137 6.61 -25.52 -12.75
C GLY A 137 7.79 -25.30 -11.80
N ASN A 138 7.69 -25.97 -10.64
CA ASN A 138 8.74 -26.37 -9.71
C ASN A 138 9.96 -25.44 -9.52
N GLY A 139 9.92 -24.73 -8.40
CA GLY A 139 11.11 -24.33 -7.66
C GLY A 139 10.78 -24.31 -6.17
N ASN A 140 11.29 -25.30 -5.44
CA ASN A 140 11.18 -25.43 -3.99
C ASN A 140 11.32 -24.09 -3.25
N LYS A 141 10.25 -23.64 -2.60
CA LYS A 141 10.34 -22.87 -1.36
C LYS A 141 9.44 -23.53 -0.32
N GLY A 142 9.98 -24.61 0.23
CA GLY A 142 9.57 -25.08 1.54
C GLY A 142 10.04 -24.08 2.60
N GLU A 143 9.28 -23.01 2.79
CA GLU A 143 9.12 -22.45 4.12
C GLU A 143 7.66 -22.60 4.47
N LYS A 144 7.40 -23.51 5.42
CA LYS A 144 6.11 -23.60 6.10
C LYS A 144 5.88 -22.24 6.75
N ILE A 145 5.11 -21.38 6.08
CA ILE A 145 4.43 -20.28 6.76
C ILE A 145 3.49 -20.97 7.72
N VAL A 146 3.88 -20.95 9.00
CA VAL A 146 2.99 -21.22 10.11
C VAL A 146 1.80 -20.30 9.90
N THR A 147 0.68 -20.89 9.51
CA THR A 147 -0.64 -20.27 9.55
C THR A 147 -0.98 -20.07 11.02
N THR A 148 -0.32 -19.12 11.68
CA THR A 148 -0.88 -18.52 12.88
C THR A 148 -2.18 -17.90 12.40
N PRO A 149 -3.33 -18.33 12.95
CA PRO A 149 -4.60 -17.67 12.64
C PRO A 149 -4.39 -16.19 12.93
N LEU A 150 -4.72 -15.35 11.94
CA LEU A 150 -4.72 -13.90 12.10
C LEU A 150 -5.24 -13.60 13.51
N PRO A 151 -4.46 -12.92 14.38
CA PRO A 151 -5.02 -12.43 15.62
C PRO A 151 -6.28 -11.70 15.19
N LYS A 152 -7.42 -12.05 15.79
CA LYS A 152 -8.65 -11.28 15.65
C LYS A 152 -8.24 -9.87 16.06
N ILE A 153 -7.96 -9.04 15.05
CA ILE A 153 -7.72 -7.61 15.22
C ILE A 153 -9.04 -7.15 15.82
N LYS A 154 -9.06 -7.03 17.15
CA LYS A 154 -10.03 -6.17 17.82
C LYS A 154 -9.96 -4.90 17.01
N LYS A 155 -11.11 -4.38 16.57
CA LYS A 155 -11.23 -3.07 15.92
C LYS A 155 -10.61 -2.02 16.83
N GLU A 156 -9.28 -1.94 16.85
CA GLU A 156 -8.55 -0.78 17.32
C GLU A 156 -8.87 0.25 16.27
N LYS A 157 -9.64 1.24 16.74
CA LYS A 157 -9.96 2.49 16.08
C LYS A 157 -8.89 2.79 15.05
N GLU A 158 -9.29 2.88 13.79
CA GLU A 158 -8.51 3.48 12.73
C GLU A 158 -7.87 4.75 13.29
N GLU A 159 -6.59 4.67 13.64
CA GLU A 159 -5.77 5.85 13.88
C GLU A 159 -5.65 6.49 12.50
N ARG A 160 -6.61 7.37 12.22
CA ARG A 160 -6.48 8.36 11.18
C ARG A 160 -5.20 9.09 11.54
N PHE A 161 -4.11 8.74 10.86
CA PHE A 161 -2.86 9.49 10.90
C PHE A 161 -3.15 10.84 10.22
N ILE A 162 -3.84 11.71 10.95
CA ILE A 162 -4.08 13.08 10.55
C ILE A 162 -2.74 13.77 10.80
N PHE A 163 -2.01 14.02 9.73
CA PHE A 163 -0.96 15.04 9.69
C PHE A 163 -1.65 16.40 9.86
N GLY A 164 -2.15 16.63 11.08
CA GLY A 164 -3.03 17.75 11.43
C GLY A 164 -2.33 18.67 12.41
N GLU A 165 -2.93 19.84 12.62
CA GLU A 165 -2.44 20.82 13.61
C GLU A 165 -2.18 20.18 14.98
N ALA A 166 -2.92 19.13 15.35
CA ALA A 166 -2.69 18.34 16.57
C ALA A 166 -1.26 17.79 16.68
N GLN A 167 -0.70 17.25 15.60
CA GLN A 167 0.64 16.68 15.62
C GLN A 167 1.71 17.76 15.80
N ARG A 168 1.56 18.91 15.12
CA ARG A 168 2.48 20.06 15.29
C ARG A 168 2.45 20.62 16.71
N ARG A 169 1.28 20.64 17.35
CA ARG A 169 1.13 21.04 18.76
C ARG A 169 1.81 20.06 19.69
N GLN A 170 1.60 18.76 19.49
CA GLN A 170 2.23 17.71 20.29
C GLN A 170 3.74 17.75 20.18
N GLU A 171 4.29 18.00 19.00
CA GLU A 171 5.73 18.21 18.77
C GLU A 171 6.26 19.40 19.57
N THR A 172 5.55 20.53 19.55
CA THR A 172 5.91 21.72 20.35
C THR A 172 5.90 21.43 21.86
N ILE A 173 4.94 20.62 22.34
CA ILE A 173 4.87 20.19 23.74
C ILE A 173 6.08 19.33 24.09
N VAL A 174 6.43 18.35 23.24
CA VAL A 174 7.59 17.48 23.45
C VAL A 174 8.89 18.30 23.46
N ASP A 175 9.05 19.26 22.54
CA ASP A 175 10.19 20.17 22.52
C ASP A 175 10.32 21.00 23.80
N TYR A 176 9.18 21.42 24.38
CA TYR A 176 9.17 22.11 25.67
C TYR A 176 9.64 21.20 26.81
N PHE A 177 9.19 19.94 26.84
CA PHE A 177 9.63 18.96 27.85
C PHE A 177 11.11 18.61 27.72
N ASN A 178 11.64 18.55 26.50
CA ASN A 178 13.08 18.34 26.27
C ASN A 178 13.93 19.47 26.88
N LYS A 179 13.41 20.70 26.93
CA LYS A 179 14.11 21.85 27.51
C LYS A 179 13.95 21.95 29.03
N ASN A 180 12.74 21.74 29.55
CA ASN A 180 12.41 22.05 30.95
C ASN A 180 12.35 20.82 31.87
N ARG A 181 12.42 19.58 31.34
CA ARG A 181 12.33 18.27 32.04
C ARG A 181 11.00 18.00 32.77
N GLU A 182 10.44 19.01 33.43
CA GLU A 182 9.11 19.03 34.03
C GLU A 182 8.30 20.25 33.56
N ALA A 183 6.98 20.09 33.50
CA ALA A 183 6.08 21.21 33.21
C ALA A 183 4.75 21.05 33.94
N LYS A 184 4.14 22.17 34.31
CA LYS A 184 2.74 22.23 34.72
C LYS A 184 1.85 22.60 33.52
N LEU A 185 0.57 22.32 33.67
CA LEU A 185 -0.43 22.67 32.65
C LEU A 185 -0.47 24.19 32.35
N ALA A 186 -0.23 25.02 33.38
CA ALA A 186 -0.15 26.48 33.24
C ALA A 186 1.02 26.92 32.36
N ASP A 187 2.16 26.24 32.45
CA ASP A 187 3.35 26.56 31.66
C ASP A 187 3.09 26.26 30.17
N LEU A 188 2.42 25.15 29.88
CA LEU A 188 2.03 24.76 28.53
C LEU A 188 0.99 25.71 27.91
N LEU A 189 0.10 26.28 28.72
CA LEU A 189 -0.85 27.31 28.26
C LEU A 189 -0.12 28.57 27.79
N ASN A 190 0.95 28.98 28.48
CA ASN A 190 1.75 30.15 28.09
C ASN A 190 2.51 29.92 26.78
N VAL A 191 2.99 28.70 26.55
CA VAL A 191 3.75 28.33 25.34
C VAL A 191 2.84 28.23 24.12
N LEU A 192 1.64 27.66 24.29
CA LEU A 192 0.74 27.37 23.19
C LEU A 192 -0.26 28.49 22.89
N GLY A 193 -0.54 29.36 23.88
CA GLY A 193 -1.21 30.68 23.79
C GLY A 193 -2.65 30.73 23.29
N SER A 194 -2.99 29.95 22.26
CA SER A 194 -4.23 29.98 21.49
C SER A 194 -5.16 28.80 21.79
N ILE A 195 -4.82 27.99 22.79
CA ILE A 195 -5.37 26.64 22.95
C ILE A 195 -6.13 26.51 24.27
N SER A 196 -7.31 25.90 24.20
CA SER A 196 -8.09 25.60 25.40
C SER A 196 -7.37 24.58 26.29
N GLU A 197 -7.53 24.71 27.61
CA GLU A 197 -6.97 23.78 28.59
C GLU A 197 -7.43 22.32 28.33
N ARG A 198 -8.67 22.14 27.84
CA ARG A 198 -9.21 20.82 27.48
C ARG A 198 -8.42 20.16 26.36
N THR A 199 -8.04 20.91 25.33
CA THR A 199 -7.27 20.39 24.20
C THR A 199 -5.89 19.95 24.65
N ILE A 200 -5.23 20.74 25.50
CA ILE A 200 -3.91 20.39 26.06
C ILE A 200 -4.03 19.12 26.91
N ARG A 201 -5.08 18.97 27.73
CA ARG A 201 -5.30 17.73 28.49
C ARG A 201 -5.47 16.51 27.59
N ASN A 202 -6.14 16.65 26.45
CA ASN A 202 -6.26 15.56 25.48
C ASN A 202 -4.91 15.22 24.84
N ASP A 203 -4.15 16.23 24.40
CA ASP A 203 -2.82 16.05 23.81
C ASP A 203 -1.85 15.40 24.83
N LEU A 204 -1.90 15.82 26.10
CA LEU A 204 -1.12 15.20 27.17
C LEU A 204 -1.56 13.76 27.47
N ALA A 205 -2.85 13.46 27.44
CA ALA A 205 -3.34 12.09 27.61
C ALA A 205 -2.82 11.18 26.50
N GLU A 206 -2.81 11.65 25.25
CA GLU A 206 -2.25 10.90 24.12
C GLU A 206 -0.74 10.69 24.25
N LEU A 207 0.01 11.70 24.74
CA LEU A 207 1.45 11.56 25.01
C LEU A 207 1.76 10.61 26.18
N ILE A 208 0.87 10.51 27.18
CA ILE A 208 0.96 9.54 28.28
C ILE A 208 0.71 8.13 27.76
N ASP A 209 -0.34 7.92 26.97
CA ASP A 209 -0.67 6.61 26.38
C ASP A 209 0.48 6.08 25.53
N ARG A 210 1.20 6.98 24.84
CA ARG A 210 2.40 6.67 24.04
C ARG A 210 3.69 6.55 24.87
N ASN A 211 3.62 6.72 26.19
CA ASN A 211 4.75 6.67 27.12
C ASN A 211 5.86 7.72 26.90
N PHE A 212 5.56 8.86 26.26
CA PHE A 212 6.54 9.96 26.12
C PHE A 212 6.67 10.78 27.41
N ILE A 213 5.58 10.91 28.15
CA ILE A 213 5.53 11.67 29.40
C ILE A 213 4.83 10.85 30.48
N ARG A 214 5.19 11.08 31.74
CA ARG A 214 4.49 10.53 32.91
C ARG A 214 3.86 11.64 33.73
N LYS A 215 2.69 11.38 34.27
CA LYS A 215 2.01 12.27 35.21
C LYS A 215 2.36 11.89 36.64
N VAL A 216 2.83 12.85 37.42
CA VAL A 216 3.11 12.70 38.85
C VAL A 216 2.28 13.72 39.64
N GLY A 217 1.56 13.25 40.65
CA GLY A 217 0.66 14.07 41.47
C GLY A 217 -0.82 13.86 41.16
N SER A 218 -1.69 14.46 41.98
CA SER A 218 -3.13 14.24 41.95
C SER A 218 -3.88 15.56 42.08
N ARG A 219 -4.75 15.83 41.09
CA ARG A 219 -5.59 17.04 41.00
C ARG A 219 -4.82 18.26 40.47
N LYS A 220 -4.75 19.36 41.24
CA LYS A 220 -4.28 20.68 40.77
C LYS A 220 -2.76 20.84 40.78
N ASP A 221 -2.05 19.97 41.48
CA ASP A 221 -0.59 19.96 41.63
C ASP A 221 0.10 19.01 40.64
N ALA A 222 -0.65 18.42 39.71
CA ALA A 222 -0.13 17.45 38.76
C ALA A 222 1.00 18.05 37.93
N ARG A 223 2.15 17.39 37.98
CA ARG A 223 3.34 17.69 37.17
C ARG A 223 3.48 16.61 36.11
N TYR A 224 3.93 17.02 34.94
CA TYR A 224 4.27 16.11 33.85
C TYR A 224 5.79 16.09 33.73
N LEU A 225 6.34 14.89 33.63
CA LEU A 225 7.79 14.65 33.52
C LEU A 225 8.03 13.92 32.21
N LEU A 226 9.14 14.23 31.55
CA LEU A 226 9.61 13.44 30.42
C LEU A 226 9.88 12.01 30.88
N SER A 227 9.37 11.02 30.15
CA SER A 227 9.66 9.62 30.42
C SER A 227 11.05 9.33 29.84
N ASP A 228 12.03 9.05 30.70
CA ASP A 228 13.31 8.51 30.23
C ASP A 228 13.01 7.11 29.69
N THR A 229 12.94 6.98 28.37
CA THR A 229 12.61 5.74 27.62
C THR A 229 13.56 4.56 27.87
N ASP A 230 14.46 4.66 28.85
CA ASP A 230 15.45 3.63 29.19
C ASP A 230 14.97 2.64 30.26
N THR A 231 13.86 2.93 30.95
CA THR A 231 13.27 1.96 31.91
C THR A 231 12.17 1.13 31.24
N ARG A 232 12.60 0.09 30.51
CA ARG A 232 11.75 -1.06 30.17
C ARG A 232 11.37 -1.80 31.46
N ILE A 233 10.43 -1.26 32.23
CA ILE A 233 9.82 -1.96 33.35
C ILE A 233 8.30 -1.97 33.10
N PRO A 234 7.69 -3.11 32.74
CA PRO A 234 6.24 -3.18 32.62
C PRO A 234 5.60 -2.97 34.01
N PRO A 235 4.43 -2.31 34.09
CA PRO A 235 3.73 -2.14 35.34
C PRO A 235 3.28 -3.50 35.90
N ARG A 236 3.39 -3.66 37.22
CA ARG A 236 2.86 -4.80 38.00
C ARG A 236 1.34 -4.74 38.11
#